data_AF-A0A9W7GYF7-F1
#
_entry.id   AF-A0A9W7GYF7-F1
#
_cell.length_a   1.000
_cell.length_b   1.000
_cell.length_c   1.000
_cell.angle_alpha   90.00
_cell.angle_beta   90.00
_cell.angle_gamma   90.00
#
_symmetry.space_group_name_H-M   'P 1'
#
loop_
_entity.id
_entity.type
_entity.pdbx_description
1 polymer ?
#
loop_
_entity_poly.entity_id
_entity_poly.type
_entity_poly.pdbx_seq_one_letter_code
_entity_poly.pdbx_strand_id
1 'polypeptide(L)'
;MMEEQLYRTSSIESEPRTLSIDQIQCAREAAMYVLSTRSIEEAITIFTQGLEPVVCVARDNMETTMDLNEIDYFQDLNLQGMRDVVSAPF
;
A
#
# COMPACT_ATOMS: atom_id res chain seq x y z
N MET A 1 38.01 -14.23 24.36
CA MET A 1 36.73 -14.15 23.64
C MET A 1 36.38 -12.67 23.56
N MET A 2 36.21 -12.14 22.36
CA MET A 2 35.77 -10.76 22.17
C MET A 2 34.24 -10.83 22.08
N GLU A 3 33.55 -10.30 23.07
CA GLU A 3 32.09 -10.21 23.06
C GLU A 3 31.69 -9.16 22.01
N GLU A 4 31.02 -9.56 20.94
CA GLU A 4 30.42 -8.64 19.99
C GLU A 4 29.27 -7.92 20.70
N GLN A 5 29.54 -6.71 21.15
CA GLN A 5 28.55 -5.83 21.76
C GLN A 5 27.59 -5.35 20.65
N LEU A 6 26.43 -5.99 20.54
CA LEU A 6 25.37 -5.58 19.62
C LEU A 6 24.85 -4.19 20.01
N TYR A 7 25.31 -3.17 19.31
CA TYR A 7 24.75 -1.82 19.40
C TYR A 7 23.37 -1.81 18.74
N ARG A 8 22.33 -1.45 19.51
CA ARG A 8 21.02 -1.16 18.94
C ARG A 8 21.10 0.15 18.16
N THR A 9 21.02 0.07 16.84
CA THR A 9 20.63 1.21 16.01
C THR A 9 19.11 1.34 16.05
N SER A 10 18.57 2.56 16.10
CA SER A 10 17.12 2.76 16.08
C SER A 10 16.63 2.61 14.65
N SER A 11 15.89 1.54 14.34
CA SER A 11 15.35 1.27 12.99
C SER A 11 14.51 2.42 12.41
N ILE A 12 13.94 3.26 13.28
CA ILE A 12 13.09 4.40 12.92
C ILE A 12 13.77 5.43 11.99
N GLU A 13 15.11 5.57 12.03
CA GLU A 13 15.82 6.51 11.15
C GLU A 13 15.99 5.98 9.72
N SER A 14 15.95 4.65 9.57
CA SER A 14 16.05 3.95 8.28
C SER A 14 14.69 3.60 7.67
N GLU A 15 13.61 3.73 8.43
CA GLU A 15 12.27 3.40 7.98
C GLU A 15 11.69 4.49 7.07
N PRO A 16 10.90 4.12 6.05
CA PRO A 16 10.18 5.09 5.23
C PRO A 16 9.21 5.87 6.12
N ARG A 17 9.36 7.20 6.17
CA ARG A 17 8.43 8.05 6.91
C ARG A 17 7.08 8.10 6.19
N THR A 18 6.02 7.89 6.97
CA THR A 18 4.65 8.18 6.53
C THR A 18 4.49 9.69 6.28
N LEU A 19 3.61 10.04 5.33
CA LEU A 19 3.25 11.42 5.05
C LEU A 19 2.65 12.12 6.29
N SER A 20 2.91 13.42 6.44
CA SER A 20 2.20 14.27 7.42
C SER A 20 0.73 14.44 7.03
N ILE A 21 -0.10 14.92 7.96
CA ILE A 21 -1.53 15.16 7.68
C ILE A 21 -1.74 16.13 6.51
N ASP A 22 -0.96 17.20 6.44
CA ASP A 22 -1.05 18.19 5.36
C ASP A 22 -0.66 17.55 4.02
N GLN A 23 0.39 16.73 4.00
CA GLN A 23 0.81 16.00 2.81
C GLN A 23 -0.25 15.01 2.33
N ILE A 24 -0.94 14.33 3.26
CA ILE A 24 -2.05 13.44 2.94
C ILE A 24 -3.20 14.24 2.31
N GLN A 25 -3.54 15.40 2.87
CA GLN A 25 -4.61 16.25 2.34
C GLN A 25 -4.26 16.75 0.93
N CYS A 26 -3.04 17.26 0.73
CA CYS A 26 -2.57 17.69 -0.59
C CYS A 26 -2.57 16.53 -1.61
N ALA A 27 -2.08 15.35 -1.22
CA ALA A 27 -2.10 14.18 -2.10
C ALA A 27 -3.52 13.77 -2.48
N ARG A 28 -4.46 13.82 -1.53
CA ARG A 28 -5.88 13.55 -1.77
C ARG A 28 -6.48 14.54 -2.76
N GLU A 29 -6.23 15.83 -2.60
CA GLU A 29 -6.73 16.86 -3.52
C GLU A 29 -6.17 16.68 -4.94
N ALA A 30 -4.88 16.39 -5.05
CA ALA A 30 -4.25 16.09 -6.33
C ALA A 30 -4.85 14.84 -7.00
N ALA A 31 -5.09 13.78 -6.23
CA ALA A 31 -5.74 12.57 -6.74
C ALA A 31 -7.17 12.85 -7.24
N MET A 32 -7.95 13.62 -6.47
CA MET A 32 -9.30 14.05 -6.88
C MET A 32 -9.28 14.87 -8.17
N TYR A 33 -8.30 15.77 -8.32
CA TYR A 33 -8.13 16.55 -9.54
C TYR A 33 -7.91 15.65 -10.76
N VAL A 34 -7.02 14.66 -10.66
CA VAL A 34 -6.78 13.69 -11.74
C VAL A 34 -8.06 12.95 -12.11
N LEU A 35 -8.77 12.39 -11.12
CA LEU A 35 -10.01 11.64 -11.35
C LEU A 35 -11.13 12.49 -11.96
N SER A 36 -11.17 13.79 -11.66
CA SER A 36 -12.21 14.69 -12.17
C SER A 36 -11.93 15.24 -13.57
N THR A 37 -10.66 15.27 -14.00
CA THR A 37 -10.23 15.99 -15.22
C THR A 37 -9.66 15.10 -16.31
N ARG A 38 -9.20 13.88 -15.98
CA ARG A 38 -8.54 12.97 -16.91
C ARG A 38 -9.45 11.83 -17.31
N SER A 39 -9.14 11.19 -18.44
CA SER A 39 -9.80 9.93 -18.79
C SER A 39 -9.37 8.82 -17.83
N ILE A 40 -10.13 7.72 -17.81
CA ILE A 40 -9.83 6.57 -16.96
C ILE A 40 -8.45 5.99 -17.32
N GLU A 41 -8.14 5.88 -18.60
CA GLU A 41 -6.88 5.33 -19.12
C GLU A 41 -5.68 6.19 -18.72
N GLU A 42 -5.82 7.52 -18.82
CA GLU A 42 -4.81 8.46 -18.36
C GLU A 42 -4.62 8.39 -16.84
N ALA A 43 -5.70 8.31 -16.08
CA ALA A 43 -5.64 8.21 -14.62
C ALA A 43 -4.93 6.93 -14.18
N ILE A 44 -5.26 5.78 -14.78
CA ILE A 44 -4.58 4.50 -14.51
C ILE A 44 -3.09 4.64 -14.77
N THR A 45 -2.71 5.23 -15.91
CA THR A 45 -1.30 5.45 -16.25
C THR A 45 -0.60 6.29 -15.18
N ILE A 46 -1.21 7.40 -14.76
CA ILE A 46 -0.65 8.29 -13.72
C ILE A 46 -0.45 7.54 -12.39
N PHE A 47 -1.43 6.76 -11.94
CA PHE A 47 -1.38 6.10 -10.64
C PHE A 47 -0.49 4.84 -10.62
N THR A 48 -0.23 4.24 -11.77
CA THR A 48 0.56 2.99 -11.87
C THR A 48 1.96 3.20 -12.41
N GLN A 49 2.29 4.41 -12.88
CA GLN A 49 3.60 4.71 -13.43
C GLN A 49 4.71 4.47 -12.39
N GLY A 50 5.65 3.60 -12.73
CA GLY A 50 6.82 3.31 -11.90
C GLY A 50 6.57 2.32 -10.76
N LEU A 51 5.37 1.74 -10.65
CA LEU A 51 5.14 0.61 -9.75
C LEU A 51 5.76 -0.66 -10.32
N GLU A 52 6.53 -1.36 -9.49
CA GLU A 52 7.00 -2.71 -9.80
C GLU A 52 6.02 -3.73 -9.21
N PRO A 53 5.57 -4.72 -9.98
CA PRO A 53 4.78 -5.82 -9.44
C PRO A 53 5.54 -6.50 -8.32
N VAL A 54 4.90 -6.71 -7.17
CA VAL A 54 5.45 -7.58 -6.15
C VAL A 54 5.44 -8.99 -6.72
N VAL A 55 6.62 -9.52 -7.07
CA VAL A 55 6.74 -10.92 -7.50
C VAL A 55 6.32 -11.78 -6.31
N CYS A 56 5.10 -12.31 -6.36
CA CYS A 56 4.65 -13.31 -5.39
C CYS A 56 5.62 -14.48 -5.44
N VAL A 57 6.36 -14.72 -4.36
CA VAL A 57 7.09 -15.98 -4.12
C VAL A 57 6.11 -17.10 -3.81
N ALA A 58 5.05 -17.26 -4.61
CA ALA A 58 4.28 -18.49 -4.64
C ALA A 58 5.11 -19.49 -5.43
N ARG A 59 6.13 -20.06 -4.77
CA ARG A 59 6.79 -21.25 -5.26
C ARG A 59 5.76 -22.38 -5.23
N ASP A 60 5.44 -22.81 -6.45
CA ASP A 60 4.84 -24.07 -6.84
C ASP A 60 3.33 -24.26 -6.53
N ASN A 61 2.57 -24.21 -7.63
CA ASN A 61 1.24 -24.80 -7.86
C ASN A 61 0.01 -24.11 -7.24
N MET A 62 -0.28 -22.89 -7.69
CA MET A 62 -1.62 -22.62 -8.22
C MET A 62 -1.53 -21.48 -9.24
N GLU A 63 -1.95 -21.78 -10.46
CA GLU A 63 -2.28 -20.81 -11.49
C GLU A 63 -3.46 -19.98 -10.99
N THR A 64 -3.17 -18.98 -10.15
CA THR A 64 -4.10 -17.90 -9.87
C THR A 64 -3.61 -16.72 -10.69
N THR A 65 -3.91 -16.74 -11.98
CA THR A 65 -4.10 -15.49 -12.71
C THR A 65 -5.19 -14.74 -11.95
N MET A 66 -4.80 -13.75 -11.12
CA MET A 66 -5.80 -12.80 -10.63
C MET A 66 -6.32 -12.09 -11.86
N ASP A 67 -7.51 -12.50 -12.31
CA ASP A 67 -8.20 -11.84 -13.40
C ASP A 67 -8.41 -10.38 -12.98
N LEU A 68 -7.88 -9.44 -13.77
CA LEU A 68 -8.01 -8.01 -13.51
C LEU A 68 -9.49 -7.56 -13.51
N ASN A 69 -10.41 -8.39 -14.01
CA ASN A 69 -11.85 -8.20 -13.89
C ASN A 69 -12.39 -8.43 -12.45
N GLU A 70 -11.63 -9.04 -11.54
CA GLU A 70 -12.02 -9.19 -10.13
C GLU A 70 -11.75 -7.92 -9.29
N ILE A 71 -11.11 -6.89 -9.86
CA ILE A 71 -10.86 -5.62 -9.16
C ILE A 71 -12.17 -4.87 -8.87
N ASP A 72 -13.19 -5.06 -9.69
CA ASP A 72 -14.52 -4.43 -9.49
C ASP A 72 -15.25 -4.98 -8.24
N TYR A 73 -14.86 -6.15 -7.73
CA TYR A 73 -15.40 -6.72 -6.49
C TYR A 73 -14.78 -6.14 -5.21
N PHE A 74 -13.65 -5.43 -5.29
CA PHE A 74 -13.05 -4.77 -4.11
C PHE A 74 -13.79 -3.50 -3.72
N GLN A 75 -14.63 -2.94 -4.59
CA GLN A 75 -15.52 -1.84 -4.25
C GLN A 75 -16.62 -2.29 -3.27
N ASP A 76 -16.92 -3.59 -3.23
CA ASP A 76 -17.87 -4.25 -2.31
C ASP A 76 -17.21 -5.02 -1.15
N LEU A 77 -15.87 -5.02 -1.04
CA LEU A 77 -15.15 -5.41 0.19
C LEU A 77 -15.26 -4.29 1.22
N ASN A 78 -16.50 -4.02 1.59
CA ASN A 78 -16.94 -3.79 2.95
C ASN A 78 -15.83 -3.43 3.96
N LEU A 79 -15.78 -2.15 4.28
CA LEU A 79 -15.21 -1.57 5.51
C LEU A 79 -15.65 -2.28 6.81
N GLN A 80 -16.48 -3.31 6.78
CA GLN A 80 -16.80 -4.23 7.89
C GLN A 80 -15.59 -4.97 8.49
N GLY A 81 -14.40 -4.85 7.89
CA GLY A 81 -13.16 -5.42 8.42
C GLY A 81 -12.27 -4.48 9.23
N MET A 82 -12.70 -3.24 9.55
CA MET A 82 -11.94 -2.40 10.49
C MET A 82 -12.00 -3.06 11.88
N ARG A 83 -11.01 -3.91 12.17
CA ARG A 83 -10.88 -4.56 13.47
C ARG A 83 -10.81 -3.46 14.52
N ASP A 84 -11.78 -3.50 15.42
CA ASP A 84 -11.85 -2.66 16.60
C ASP A 84 -10.51 -2.71 17.35
N VAL A 85 -9.74 -1.61 17.24
CA VAL A 85 -8.42 -1.45 17.88
C VAL A 85 -8.52 -1.61 19.40
N VAL A 86 -9.72 -1.47 19.94
CA VAL A 86 -10.04 -1.60 21.35
C VAL A 86 -9.97 -3.06 21.83
N SER A 87 -9.94 -4.04 20.91
CA SER A 87 -9.83 -5.47 21.22
C SER A 87 -8.41 -6.05 21.09
N ALA A 88 -7.43 -5.26 20.65
CA ALA A 88 -6.05 -5.73 20.53
C ALA A 88 -5.42 -5.94 21.92
N PRO A 89 -4.82 -7.10 22.21
CA PRO A 89 -4.15 -7.33 23.50
C PRO A 89 -2.90 -6.44 23.61
N PHE A 90 -2.63 -5.97 24.83
CA PHE A 90 -1.35 -5.35 25.23
C PHE A 90 -0.28 -6.40 25.49
#